data_AF-X1DAS4-F1
#
_entry.id   AF-X1DAS4-F1
#
_cell.length_a   1.000
_cell.length_b   1.000
_cell.length_c   1.000
_cell.angle_alpha   90.00
_cell.angle_beta   90.00
_cell.angle_gamma   90.00
#
_symmetry.space_group_name_H-M   'P 1'
#
loop_
_entity.id
_entity.type
_entity.pdbx_description
1 polymer ?
#
loop_
_entity_poly.entity_id
_entity_poly.type
_entity_poly.pdbx_seq_one_letter_code
_entity_poly.pdbx_strand_id
1 'polypeptide(L)'
;WNASLTDVLSTNAKYSGIELVDTVYGDDQSEVSYNRALSLIDKYPDLGLIMSPSTVGIQAAAKAMQDEGMCDTVKTSGLGLPSEMLSYALNGCAPEFALWDFRDLGYLTYYTAYGIASGQLTGDIGETFTAGRMGEFTIEEDPNRPGSKRILMGPFTVYTSENVEAASK
;
A
#
# COMPACT_ATOMS: atom_id res chain seq x y z
N TRP A 1 3.62 7.48 -6.76
CA TRP A 1 2.41 7.50 -5.93
C TRP A 1 1.76 8.88 -5.88
N ASN A 2 2.41 9.94 -5.36
CA ASN A 2 1.81 11.29 -5.26
C ASN A 2 1.16 11.78 -6.58
N ALA A 3 1.87 11.61 -7.71
CA ALA A 3 1.35 11.96 -9.02
C ALA A 3 0.07 11.18 -9.37
N SER A 4 0.05 9.86 -9.13
CA SER A 4 -1.12 9.01 -9.35
C SER A 4 -2.29 9.36 -8.43
N LEU A 5 -2.04 9.69 -7.16
CA LEU A 5 -3.09 10.16 -6.25
C LEU A 5 -3.70 11.47 -6.78
N THR A 6 -2.85 12.44 -7.13
CA THR A 6 -3.29 13.75 -7.64
C THR A 6 -4.11 13.59 -8.92
N ASP A 7 -3.63 12.75 -9.84
CA ASP A 7 -4.33 12.43 -11.08
C ASP A 7 -5.71 11.84 -10.80
N VAL A 8 -5.80 10.79 -9.96
CA VAL A 8 -7.07 10.14 -9.61
C VAL A 8 -8.04 11.11 -8.92
N LEU A 9 -7.58 11.95 -8.00
CA LEU A 9 -8.42 12.95 -7.34
C LEU A 9 -8.95 14.00 -8.34
N SER A 10 -8.17 14.36 -9.35
CA SER A 10 -8.55 15.36 -10.35
C SER A 10 -9.42 14.82 -11.50
N THR A 11 -9.27 13.54 -11.86
CA THR A 11 -9.89 12.97 -13.06
C THR A 11 -11.07 12.06 -12.76
N ASN A 12 -11.15 11.47 -11.57
CA ASN A 12 -12.19 10.51 -11.24
C ASN A 12 -13.33 11.19 -10.46
N ALA A 13 -14.50 11.30 -11.11
CA ALA A 13 -15.69 11.92 -10.54
C ALA A 13 -16.15 11.30 -9.20
N LYS A 14 -15.78 10.04 -8.90
CA LYS A 14 -16.06 9.41 -7.61
C LYS A 14 -15.42 10.17 -6.44
N TYR A 15 -14.29 10.83 -6.68
CA TYR A 15 -13.49 11.50 -5.65
C TYR A 15 -13.54 13.02 -5.73
N SER A 16 -14.45 13.60 -6.50
CA SER A 16 -14.53 15.06 -6.72
C SER A 16 -14.84 15.87 -5.44
N GLY A 17 -15.28 15.21 -4.37
CA GLY A 17 -15.49 15.83 -3.06
C GLY A 17 -14.29 15.74 -2.12
N ILE A 18 -13.17 15.17 -2.56
CA ILE A 18 -11.94 15.06 -1.77
C ILE A 18 -10.95 16.12 -2.25
N GLU A 19 -10.48 16.95 -1.31
CA GLU A 19 -9.42 17.92 -1.54
C GLU A 19 -8.10 17.44 -0.92
N LEU A 20 -7.02 17.46 -1.70
CA LEU A 20 -5.68 17.20 -1.19
C LEU A 20 -5.09 18.49 -0.61
N VAL A 21 -5.14 18.62 0.71
CA VAL A 21 -4.72 19.85 1.42
C VAL A 21 -3.21 19.94 1.69
N ASP A 22 -2.50 18.81 1.80
CA ASP A 22 -1.06 18.79 2.03
C ASP A 22 -0.40 17.47 1.61
N THR A 23 0.92 17.47 1.49
CA THR A 23 1.74 16.26 1.29
C THR A 23 3.01 16.38 2.13
N VAL A 24 3.11 15.52 3.15
CA VAL A 24 4.22 15.50 4.10
C VAL A 24 4.99 14.18 4.03
N TYR A 25 6.24 14.19 4.51
CA TYR A 25 7.15 13.05 4.44
C TYR A 25 7.54 12.59 5.85
N GLY A 26 7.36 11.29 6.09
CA GLY A 26 7.71 10.61 7.34
C GLY A 26 9.06 9.90 7.31
N ASP A 27 9.74 9.87 6.16
CA ASP A 27 11.09 9.32 5.94
C ASP A 27 11.28 7.87 6.44
N ASP A 28 10.21 7.07 6.38
CA ASP A 28 10.13 5.71 6.95
C ASP A 28 10.61 5.63 8.42
N GLN A 29 10.41 6.72 9.16
CA GLN A 29 10.71 6.82 10.58
C GLN A 29 9.43 7.01 11.37
N SER A 30 9.19 6.14 12.35
CA SER A 30 7.94 6.12 13.12
C SER A 30 7.72 7.45 13.86
N GLU A 31 8.72 7.97 14.57
CA GLU A 31 8.59 9.21 15.34
C GLU A 31 8.36 10.43 14.43
N VAL A 32 9.08 10.52 13.30
CA VAL A 32 8.86 11.57 12.31
C VAL A 32 7.44 11.48 11.76
N SER A 33 7.01 10.30 11.34
CA SER A 33 5.68 10.05 10.78
C SER A 33 4.56 10.39 11.76
N TYR A 34 4.71 10.01 13.03
CA TYR A 34 3.78 10.32 14.12
C TYR A 34 3.65 11.84 14.30
N ASN A 35 4.78 12.55 14.41
CA ASN A 35 4.79 14.01 14.56
C ASN A 35 4.24 14.74 13.33
N ARG A 36 4.41 14.19 12.12
CA ARG A 36 3.77 14.70 10.90
C ARG A 36 2.26 14.56 10.95
N ALA A 37 1.75 13.41 11.42
CA ALA A 37 0.31 13.20 11.57
C ALA A 37 -0.31 14.19 12.57
N LEU A 38 0.35 14.42 13.72
CA LEU A 38 -0.07 15.45 14.67
C LEU A 38 -0.06 16.86 14.05
N SER A 39 1.02 17.21 13.35
CA SER A 39 1.13 18.51 12.69
C SER A 39 0.02 18.72 11.64
N LEU A 40 -0.43 17.66 10.98
CA LEU A 40 -1.52 17.73 10.00
C LEU A 40 -2.85 18.05 10.67
N ILE A 41 -3.21 17.36 11.76
CA ILE A 41 -4.49 17.63 12.46
C ILE A 41 -4.50 18.98 13.15
N ASP A 42 -3.34 19.47 13.62
CA ASP A 42 -3.21 20.81 14.20
C ASP A 42 -3.38 21.90 13.14
N LYS A 43 -2.82 21.68 11.94
CA LYS A 43 -2.83 22.65 10.83
C LYS A 43 -4.16 22.68 10.08
N TYR A 44 -4.85 21.55 10.00
CA TYR A 44 -6.09 21.37 9.25
C TYR A 44 -7.20 20.80 10.14
N PRO A 45 -7.96 21.67 10.85
CA PRO A 45 -9.01 21.22 11.77
C PRO A 45 -10.17 20.45 11.13
N ASP A 46 -10.31 20.54 9.80
CA ASP A 46 -11.31 19.85 8.99
C ASP A 46 -10.74 18.63 8.25
N LEU A 47 -9.52 18.19 8.58
CA LEU A 47 -8.91 17.01 7.98
C LEU A 47 -9.77 15.77 8.25
N GLY A 48 -10.21 15.09 7.18
CA GLY A 48 -11.00 13.86 7.30
C GLY A 48 -10.22 12.57 7.08
N LEU A 49 -9.06 12.63 6.42
CA LEU A 49 -8.33 11.44 5.97
C LEU A 49 -6.82 11.69 5.87
N ILE A 50 -6.03 10.78 6.43
CA ILE A 50 -4.59 10.65 6.17
C ILE A 50 -4.36 9.41 5.30
N MET A 51 -3.89 9.62 4.07
CA MET A 51 -3.50 8.55 3.14
C MET A 51 -1.98 8.34 3.18
N SER A 52 -1.54 7.19 3.71
CA SER A 52 -0.12 6.89 3.90
C SER A 52 0.32 5.63 3.14
N PRO A 53 0.99 5.77 1.98
CA PRO A 53 1.46 4.63 1.18
C PRO A 53 2.79 4.04 1.69
N SER A 54 2.97 3.98 3.01
CA SER A 54 4.14 3.39 3.69
C SER A 54 3.64 2.63 4.91
N THR A 55 4.19 1.44 5.15
CA THR A 55 3.83 0.61 6.31
C THR A 55 4.19 1.29 7.63
N VAL A 56 5.32 2.01 7.68
CA VAL A 56 5.71 2.81 8.85
C VAL A 56 4.80 4.02 9.01
N GLY A 57 4.52 4.70 7.90
CA GLY A 57 3.72 5.92 7.92
C GLY A 57 2.27 5.69 8.35
N ILE A 58 1.61 4.64 7.82
CA ILE A 58 0.21 4.34 8.14
C ILE A 58 0.04 3.93 9.60
N GLN A 59 0.97 3.11 10.12
CA GLN A 59 0.96 2.65 11.50
C GLN A 59 1.16 3.83 12.46
N ALA A 60 2.13 4.71 12.17
CA ALA A 60 2.38 5.89 12.99
C ALA A 60 1.22 6.89 12.95
N ALA A 61 0.60 7.11 11.78
CA ALA A 61 -0.56 7.98 11.65
C ALA A 61 -1.78 7.43 12.40
N ALA A 62 -2.09 6.14 12.23
CA ALA A 62 -3.20 5.50 12.93
C ALA A 62 -2.98 5.51 14.45
N LYS A 63 -1.74 5.31 14.91
CA LYS A 63 -1.37 5.46 16.31
C LYS A 63 -1.63 6.89 16.81
N ALA A 64 -1.19 7.91 16.08
CA ALA A 64 -1.40 9.32 16.45
C ALA A 64 -2.90 9.65 16.57
N MET A 65 -3.70 9.23 15.58
CA MET A 65 -5.15 9.47 15.62
C MET A 65 -5.82 8.74 16.78
N GLN A 66 -5.34 7.54 17.15
CA GLN A 66 -5.84 6.81 18.31
C GLN A 66 -5.47 7.49 19.62
N ASP A 67 -4.21 7.89 19.78
CA ASP A 67 -3.71 8.49 21.02
C ASP A 67 -4.39 9.85 21.28
N GLU A 68 -4.68 10.63 20.23
CA GLU A 68 -5.41 11.91 20.31
C GLU A 68 -6.93 11.76 20.32
N GLY A 69 -7.47 10.53 20.28
CA GLY A 69 -8.93 10.29 20.25
C GLY A 69 -9.62 10.80 18.97
N MET A 70 -8.88 10.96 17.89
CA MET A 70 -9.31 11.54 16.62
C MET A 70 -9.87 10.51 15.63
N CYS A 71 -9.82 9.21 15.93
CA CYS A 71 -10.21 8.15 15.00
C CYS A 71 -11.63 8.26 14.42
N ASP A 72 -12.58 8.91 15.11
CA ASP A 72 -13.94 9.11 14.59
C ASP A 72 -14.04 10.28 13.60
N THR A 73 -13.07 11.19 13.62
CA THR A 73 -13.06 12.42 12.80
C THR A 73 -12.05 12.32 11.65
N VAL A 74 -10.85 11.79 11.93
CA VAL A 74 -9.77 11.62 10.96
C VAL A 74 -9.51 10.13 10.79
N LYS A 75 -9.85 9.60 9.60
CA LYS A 75 -9.52 8.21 9.26
C LYS A 75 -8.09 8.13 8.74
N THR A 76 -7.47 6.97 8.92
CA THR A 76 -6.17 6.64 8.32
C THR A 76 -6.34 5.51 7.32
N SER A 77 -5.68 5.57 6.16
CA SER A 77 -5.65 4.48 5.18
C SER A 77 -4.35 4.51 4.39
N GLY A 78 -4.13 3.53 3.51
CA GLY A 78 -2.93 3.43 2.68
C GLY A 78 -2.38 2.02 2.62
N LEU A 79 -1.06 1.88 2.78
CA LEU A 79 -0.34 0.61 2.63
C LEU A 79 0.22 0.12 3.96
N GLY A 80 -0.33 -0.94 4.53
CA GLY A 80 -0.02 -1.37 5.90
C GLY A 80 0.11 -2.88 6.06
N LEU A 81 0.97 -3.31 6.99
CA LEU A 81 1.11 -4.72 7.35
C LEU A 81 -0.10 -5.15 8.21
N PRO A 82 -0.82 -6.24 7.85
CA PRO A 82 -1.97 -6.69 8.63
C PRO A 82 -1.67 -6.93 10.11
N SER A 83 -0.48 -7.44 10.43
CA SER A 83 -0.03 -7.66 11.81
C SER A 83 0.12 -6.38 12.62
N GLU A 84 0.50 -5.28 11.99
CA GLU A 84 0.71 -3.98 12.65
C GLU A 84 -0.56 -3.12 12.64
N MET A 85 -1.47 -3.37 11.70
CA MET A 85 -2.70 -2.61 11.51
C MET A 85 -3.93 -3.24 12.15
N LEU A 86 -3.84 -4.48 12.65
CA LEU A 86 -4.97 -5.24 13.20
C LEU A 86 -5.81 -4.44 14.20
N SER A 87 -5.19 -3.84 15.22
CA SER A 87 -5.93 -3.08 16.23
C SER A 87 -6.62 -1.85 15.65
N TYR A 88 -5.99 -1.17 14.70
CA TYR A 88 -6.50 0.05 14.08
C TYR A 88 -7.65 -0.23 13.09
N ALA A 89 -7.62 -1.38 12.43
CA ALA A 89 -8.74 -1.83 11.61
C ALA A 89 -9.96 -2.21 12.46
N LEU A 90 -9.73 -2.90 13.58
CA LEU A 90 -10.82 -3.34 14.47
C LEU A 90 -11.45 -2.19 15.27
N ASN A 91 -10.69 -1.16 15.63
CA ASN A 91 -11.23 0.00 16.35
C ASN A 91 -11.73 1.12 15.43
N GLY A 92 -11.67 0.92 14.11
CA GLY A 92 -12.19 1.87 13.12
C GLY A 92 -11.33 3.10 12.85
N CYS A 93 -10.11 3.18 13.40
CA CYS A 93 -9.17 4.25 13.08
C CYS A 93 -8.60 4.14 11.66
N ALA A 94 -8.33 2.90 11.23
CA ALA A 94 -7.91 2.54 9.89
C ALA A 94 -8.81 1.44 9.30
N PRO A 95 -10.09 1.76 9.02
CA PRO A 95 -11.11 0.75 8.74
C PRO A 95 -10.85 -0.05 7.45
N GLU A 96 -10.12 0.54 6.50
CA GLU A 96 -9.71 -0.10 5.26
C GLU A 96 -8.29 0.33 4.90
N PHE A 97 -7.43 -0.62 4.56
CA PHE A 97 -6.10 -0.39 4.00
C PHE A 97 -5.77 -1.52 3.02
N ALA A 98 -4.67 -1.41 2.28
CA ALA A 98 -4.30 -2.42 1.30
C ALA A 98 -2.84 -2.84 1.44
N LEU A 99 -2.50 -4.03 0.95
CA LEU A 99 -1.13 -4.40 0.63
C LEU A 99 -1.14 -5.58 -0.34
N TRP A 100 0.01 -6.17 -0.60
CA TRP A 100 0.16 -7.42 -1.32
C TRP A 100 0.74 -8.51 -0.40
N ASP A 101 0.60 -9.76 -0.79
CA ASP A 101 1.18 -10.88 -0.04
C ASP A 101 2.70 -10.98 -0.31
N PHE A 102 3.51 -10.83 0.74
CA PHE A 102 4.97 -10.92 0.65
C PHE A 102 5.49 -12.34 0.43
N ARG A 103 4.75 -13.36 0.89
CA ARG A 103 5.12 -14.77 0.70
C ARG A 103 4.98 -15.13 -0.77
N ASP A 104 3.90 -14.69 -1.40
CA ASP A 104 3.67 -14.86 -2.83
C ASP A 104 4.63 -14.01 -3.66
N LEU A 105 4.92 -12.77 -3.26
CA LEU A 105 5.92 -11.95 -3.96
C LEU A 105 7.31 -12.59 -3.93
N GLY A 106 7.73 -13.08 -2.76
CA GLY A 106 9.00 -13.79 -2.63
C GLY A 106 9.02 -15.10 -3.42
N TYR A 107 7.92 -15.85 -3.41
CA TYR A 107 7.78 -17.10 -4.16
C TYR A 107 7.90 -16.87 -5.67
N LEU A 108 7.15 -15.91 -6.22
CA LEU A 108 7.24 -15.54 -7.63
C LEU A 108 8.64 -15.04 -8.01
N THR A 109 9.26 -14.23 -7.15
CA THR A 109 10.62 -13.72 -7.36
C THR A 109 11.63 -14.85 -7.46
N TYR A 110 11.57 -15.83 -6.54
CA TYR A 110 12.50 -16.95 -6.54
C TYR A 110 12.27 -17.90 -7.72
N TYR A 111 11.02 -18.18 -8.07
CA TYR A 111 10.68 -18.96 -9.28
C TYR A 111 11.25 -18.33 -10.55
N THR A 112 11.09 -17.01 -10.69
CA THR A 112 11.60 -16.27 -11.83
C THR A 112 13.14 -16.28 -11.85
N ALA A 113 13.79 -15.98 -10.73
CA ALA A 113 15.24 -15.93 -10.63
C ALA A 113 15.88 -17.30 -10.92
N TYR A 114 15.30 -18.38 -10.38
CA TYR A 114 15.73 -19.74 -10.67
C TYR A 114 15.52 -20.11 -12.14
N GLY A 115 14.36 -19.75 -12.72
CA GLY A 115 14.06 -19.99 -14.12
C GLY A 115 15.11 -19.35 -15.05
N ILE A 116 15.48 -18.10 -14.78
CA ILE A 116 16.55 -17.41 -15.54
C ILE A 116 17.92 -18.05 -15.29
N ALA A 117 18.30 -18.27 -14.04
CA ALA A 117 19.62 -18.79 -13.69
C ALA A 117 19.88 -20.21 -14.20
N SER A 118 18.83 -21.02 -14.31
CA SER A 118 18.89 -22.38 -14.86
C SER A 118 18.74 -22.44 -16.39
N GLY A 119 18.46 -21.30 -17.04
CA GLY A 119 18.20 -21.23 -18.48
C GLY A 119 16.83 -21.76 -18.91
N GLN A 120 15.90 -21.98 -17.96
CA GLN A 120 14.51 -22.30 -18.27
C GLN A 120 13.72 -21.11 -18.81
N LEU A 121 14.12 -19.90 -18.40
CA LEU A 121 13.57 -18.63 -18.88
C LEU A 121 14.68 -17.83 -19.54
N THR A 122 14.37 -17.25 -20.68
CA THR A 122 15.23 -16.27 -21.36
C THR A 122 15.13 -14.89 -20.71
N GLY A 123 14.01 -14.61 -20.06
CA GLY A 123 13.69 -13.35 -19.42
C GLY A 123 13.13 -12.32 -20.40
N ASP A 124 12.67 -12.72 -21.58
CA ASP A 124 12.24 -11.80 -22.65
C ASP A 124 10.79 -11.36 -22.54
N ILE A 125 10.50 -10.16 -23.07
CA ILE A 125 9.14 -9.62 -23.08
C ILE A 125 8.24 -10.54 -23.92
N GLY A 126 7.08 -10.87 -23.38
CA GLY A 126 6.13 -11.82 -23.95
C GLY A 126 6.37 -13.28 -23.55
N GLU A 127 7.49 -13.60 -22.88
CA GLU A 127 7.71 -14.94 -22.35
C GLU A 127 6.75 -15.23 -21.19
N THR A 128 6.08 -16.38 -21.26
CA THR A 128 5.13 -16.86 -20.25
C THR A 128 5.72 -18.02 -19.47
N PHE A 129 5.45 -18.10 -18.17
CA PHE A 129 5.93 -19.20 -17.34
C PHE A 129 4.99 -19.49 -16.17
N THR A 130 5.04 -20.73 -15.67
CA THR A 130 4.23 -21.16 -14.52
C THR A 130 5.04 -21.08 -13.23
N ALA A 131 4.63 -20.21 -12.32
CA ALA A 131 5.21 -20.05 -10.99
C ALA A 131 4.50 -20.95 -9.96
N GLY A 132 4.65 -22.28 -10.09
CA GLY A 132 4.15 -23.26 -9.13
C GLY A 132 2.67 -23.07 -8.78
N ARG A 133 2.36 -22.88 -7.48
CA ARG A 133 0.97 -22.68 -7.00
C ARG A 133 0.31 -21.38 -7.49
N MET A 134 1.10 -20.41 -7.93
CA MET A 134 0.60 -19.08 -8.32
C MET A 134 0.10 -19.04 -9.77
N GLY A 135 0.30 -20.11 -10.55
CA GLY A 135 -0.17 -20.20 -11.93
C GLY A 135 0.75 -19.50 -12.92
N GLU A 136 0.17 -19.04 -14.03
CA GLU A 136 0.90 -18.48 -15.17
C GLU A 136 1.15 -16.98 -15.02
N PHE A 137 2.36 -16.56 -15.38
CA PHE A 137 2.79 -15.16 -15.42
C PHE A 137 3.42 -14.84 -16.76
N THR A 138 3.35 -13.57 -17.15
CA THR A 138 3.99 -13.04 -18.36
C THR A 138 5.02 -11.99 -17.99
N ILE A 139 6.16 -12.00 -18.67
CA ILE A 139 7.14 -10.92 -18.61
C ILE A 139 6.69 -9.81 -19.56
N GLU A 140 6.46 -8.63 -19.02
CA GLU A 140 5.95 -7.48 -19.76
C GLU A 140 6.97 -6.33 -19.76
N GLU A 141 6.79 -5.37 -20.66
CA GLU A 141 7.43 -4.07 -20.51
C GLU A 141 6.81 -3.31 -19.33
N ASP A 142 7.63 -2.61 -18.55
CA ASP A 142 7.13 -1.77 -17.47
C ASP A 142 6.55 -0.46 -18.03
N PRO A 143 5.24 -0.22 -17.90
CA PRO A 143 4.60 0.96 -18.48
C PRO A 143 5.08 2.28 -17.84
N ASN A 144 5.72 2.22 -16.66
CA ASN A 144 6.21 3.40 -15.95
C ASN A 144 7.74 3.53 -15.99
N ARG A 145 8.45 2.52 -16.53
CA ARG A 145 9.92 2.50 -16.60
C ARG A 145 10.36 2.02 -17.99
N PRO A 146 10.46 2.91 -18.98
CA PRO A 146 10.86 2.56 -20.34
C PRO A 146 12.14 1.73 -20.40
N GLY A 147 12.13 0.66 -21.20
CA GLY A 147 13.25 -0.28 -21.32
C GLY A 147 13.43 -1.23 -20.12
N SER A 148 12.56 -1.17 -19.11
CA SER A 148 12.54 -2.13 -18.00
C SER A 148 11.51 -3.24 -18.25
N LYS A 149 11.81 -4.43 -17.73
CA LYS A 149 10.90 -5.58 -17.74
C LYS A 149 10.21 -5.68 -16.38
N ARG A 150 8.97 -6.17 -16.35
CA ARG A 150 8.22 -6.45 -15.12
C ARG A 150 7.48 -7.78 -15.21
N ILE A 151 7.17 -8.34 -14.06
CA ILE A 151 6.14 -9.37 -13.91
C ILE A 151 5.15 -8.82 -12.88
N LEU A 152 3.88 -8.71 -13.27
CA LEU A 152 2.84 -8.21 -12.37
C LEU A 152 2.29 -9.37 -11.55
N MET A 153 2.50 -9.34 -10.23
CA MET A 153 2.03 -10.41 -9.33
C MET A 153 0.50 -10.48 -9.26
N GLY A 154 -0.18 -9.34 -9.35
CA GLY A 154 -1.62 -9.25 -9.21
C GLY A 154 -2.08 -7.99 -8.48
N PRO A 155 -3.38 -7.89 -8.16
CA PRO A 155 -3.95 -6.76 -7.44
C PRO A 155 -3.52 -6.75 -5.97
N PHE A 156 -3.73 -5.61 -5.31
CA PHE A 156 -3.64 -5.56 -3.85
C PHE A 156 -4.80 -6.31 -3.20
N THR A 157 -4.51 -6.89 -2.04
CA THR A 157 -5.51 -7.33 -1.07
C THR A 157 -5.96 -6.12 -0.26
N VAL A 158 -7.27 -5.91 -0.20
CA VAL A 158 -7.88 -4.92 0.69
C VAL A 158 -8.16 -5.59 2.03
N TYR A 159 -7.70 -4.96 3.10
CA TYR A 159 -7.86 -5.42 4.47
C TYR A 159 -8.89 -4.57 5.21
N THR A 160 -9.83 -5.26 5.83
CA THR A 160 -10.89 -4.68 6.67
C THR A 160 -10.98 -5.48 7.97
N SER A 161 -11.88 -5.09 8.87
CA SER A 161 -12.18 -5.86 10.08
C SER A 161 -12.60 -7.31 9.81
N GLU A 162 -13.05 -7.64 8.59
CA GLU A 162 -13.52 -8.97 8.22
C GLU A 162 -12.40 -9.98 7.93
N ASN A 163 -11.23 -9.52 7.45
CA ASN A 163 -10.16 -10.40 6.99
C ASN A 163 -8.78 -10.12 7.63
N VAL A 164 -8.60 -8.98 8.29
CA VAL A 164 -7.30 -8.55 8.82
C VAL A 164 -6.74 -9.51 9.87
N GLU A 165 -7.58 -10.13 10.70
CA GLU A 165 -7.14 -11.08 11.73
C GLU A 165 -6.58 -12.38 11.13
N ALA A 166 -7.13 -12.84 10.01
CA ALA A 166 -6.60 -14.01 9.32
C ALA A 166 -5.24 -13.67 8.67
N ALA A 167 -5.13 -12.46 8.11
CA ALA A 167 -3.93 -11.98 7.45
C ALA A 167 -2.80 -11.56 8.41
N SER A 168 -3.09 -11.32 9.69
CA SER A 168 -2.11 -10.91 10.70
C SER A 168 -1.29 -12.08 11.30
N LYS A 169 -1.56 -13.32 10.89
CA LYS A 169 -0.97 -14.56 11.43
C LYS A 169 0.12 -15.12 10.51
#